data_AF-A0A1W9M9M0-F1
#
_entry.id   AF-A0A1W9M9M0-F1
#
_cell.length_a   1.000
_cell.length_b   1.000
_cell.length_c   1.000
_cell.angle_alpha   90.00
_cell.angle_beta   90.00
_cell.angle_gamma   90.00
#
_symmetry.space_group_name_H-M   'P 1'
#
loop_
_entity.id
_entity.type
_entity.pdbx_description
1 polymer ?
#
loop_
_entity_poly.entity_id
_entity_poly.type
_entity_poly.pdbx_seq_one_letter_code
_entity_poly.pdbx_strand_id
1 'polypeptide(L)'
;MSAALWFSLRPPGNIPVGIVCWIGSGAVVGSSEISAADLFLEEHKSSLIQPVPVDDQWNPDKTAAVVREAMNKGINFFISTHPSKCAVACIHLFTEPSALLINTASTSPALSGKDDYFLRIVADGELEQRAIARFVITLPGKRLLLLQDSGNLPYTDPAFKYFSEELKSKDKWEIVHRKLAVSDFNPQEFHALMSENFDAIYILAGSFQAAIGNIAQLFHYYHPESPIILTPWARSPAILEIAGSAISRIILPTQYPSRSDDPAFDLYFRRFNDRFGYEPHSMAIGVRQALELLEQAFSKGYKTPEAVKKYLLSIPVHQTSLGPIAFDRYGDVSQKFYFIHDVEKELR
;
A
#
# COMPACT_ATOMS: atom_id res chain seq x y z
N MET A 1 -7.31 26.06 -8.27
CA MET A 1 -7.43 26.21 -9.74
C MET A 1 -8.20 25.00 -10.25
N SER A 2 -9.24 25.19 -11.09
CA SER A 2 -10.17 24.11 -11.45
C SER A 2 -9.55 23.08 -12.40
N ALA A 3 -9.97 21.82 -12.29
CA ALA A 3 -9.53 20.70 -13.14
C ALA A 3 -9.67 20.96 -14.65
N ALA A 4 -10.50 21.94 -15.05
CA ALA A 4 -10.69 22.33 -16.44
C ALA A 4 -9.43 22.95 -17.09
N LEU A 5 -8.54 23.58 -16.31
CA LEU A 5 -7.30 24.18 -16.83
C LEU A 5 -6.17 23.16 -17.08
N TRP A 6 -6.26 21.94 -16.53
CA TRP A 6 -5.27 20.89 -16.76
C TRP A 6 -5.42 20.18 -18.12
N PHE A 7 -6.62 20.23 -18.71
CA PHE A 7 -6.89 19.55 -19.97
C PHE A 7 -6.34 20.26 -21.22
N SER A 8 -5.94 21.54 -21.13
CA SER A 8 -5.79 22.39 -22.32
C SER A 8 -4.35 22.62 -22.84
N LEU A 9 -3.32 21.97 -22.27
CA LEU A 9 -1.91 22.31 -22.58
C LEU A 9 -1.06 21.17 -23.17
N ARG A 10 -1.63 20.04 -23.58
CA ARG A 10 -0.83 18.95 -24.19
C ARG A 10 -1.33 18.54 -25.58
N PRO A 11 -0.42 18.09 -26.47
CA PRO A 11 -0.73 17.77 -27.86
C PRO A 11 -1.77 16.64 -28.01
N PRO A 12 -2.44 16.54 -29.18
CA PRO A 12 -3.42 15.48 -29.45
C PRO A 12 -2.79 14.08 -29.34
N GLY A 13 -3.48 13.16 -28.66
CA GLY A 13 -3.08 11.75 -28.52
C GLY A 13 -2.92 11.22 -27.09
N ASN A 14 -3.11 12.07 -26.07
CA ASN A 14 -2.98 11.66 -24.67
C ASN A 14 -4.10 10.70 -24.23
N ILE A 15 -3.76 9.83 -23.28
CA ILE A 15 -4.63 8.87 -22.63
C ILE A 15 -4.77 9.30 -21.16
N PRO A 16 -5.95 9.77 -20.71
CA PRO A 16 -6.15 10.13 -19.33
C PRO A 16 -6.11 8.89 -18.43
N VAL A 17 -5.36 8.98 -17.33
CA VAL A 17 -5.22 7.93 -16.32
C VAL A 17 -5.62 8.49 -14.97
N GLY A 18 -6.72 8.00 -14.39
CA GLY A 18 -7.20 8.43 -13.10
C GLY A 18 -6.32 7.92 -11.96
N ILE A 19 -5.74 8.80 -11.16
CA ILE A 19 -4.99 8.44 -9.95
C ILE A 19 -5.93 8.57 -8.76
N VAL A 20 -6.47 7.44 -8.28
CA VAL A 20 -7.44 7.37 -7.18
C VAL A 20 -6.68 7.39 -5.85
N CYS A 21 -6.68 8.55 -5.20
CA CYS A 21 -5.93 8.84 -3.99
C CYS A 21 -6.61 9.99 -3.21
N TRP A 22 -6.21 10.21 -1.95
CA TRP A 22 -6.75 11.33 -1.15
C TRP A 22 -5.91 12.60 -1.32
N ILE A 23 -6.45 13.62 -1.99
CA ILE A 23 -5.70 14.83 -2.43
C ILE A 23 -5.90 16.03 -1.48
N GLY A 24 -6.26 15.77 -0.22
CA GLY A 24 -6.49 16.84 0.77
C GLY A 24 -5.26 17.72 1.02
N SER A 25 -5.47 19.01 1.31
CA SER A 25 -4.40 19.89 1.80
C SER A 25 -3.78 19.30 3.07
N GLY A 26 -2.51 18.90 3.01
CA GLY A 26 -1.80 18.21 4.10
C GLY A 26 -1.78 16.68 4.00
N ALA A 27 -2.42 16.07 2.99
CA ALA A 27 -2.29 14.65 2.71
C ALA A 27 -0.94 14.38 2.03
N VAL A 28 0.06 13.98 2.82
CA VAL A 28 1.41 13.61 2.35
C VAL A 28 1.35 12.44 1.35
N VAL A 29 0.40 11.53 1.53
CA VAL A 29 0.24 10.35 0.67
C VAL A 29 -0.26 10.76 -0.72
N GLY A 30 -1.43 11.41 -0.82
CA GLY A 30 -1.97 11.88 -2.11
C GLY A 30 -1.03 12.78 -2.91
N SER A 31 -0.29 13.65 -2.23
CA SER A 31 0.73 14.47 -2.88
C SER A 31 1.91 13.65 -3.39
N SER A 32 2.34 12.61 -2.66
CA SER A 32 3.39 11.68 -3.11
C SER A 32 3.00 10.93 -4.38
N GLU A 33 1.75 10.45 -4.46
CA GLU A 33 1.27 9.73 -5.65
C GLU A 33 1.24 10.60 -6.91
N ILE A 34 0.73 11.82 -6.80
CA ILE A 34 0.70 12.76 -7.93
C ILE A 34 2.13 13.17 -8.32
N SER A 35 3.00 13.42 -7.34
CA SER A 35 4.41 13.73 -7.58
C SER A 35 5.15 12.57 -8.26
N ALA A 36 4.80 11.31 -7.93
CA ALA A 36 5.36 10.13 -8.60
C ALA A 36 4.97 10.08 -10.08
N ALA A 37 3.72 10.47 -10.39
CA ALA A 37 3.24 10.56 -11.76
C ALA A 37 3.89 11.73 -12.53
N ASP A 38 4.10 12.88 -11.88
CA ASP A 38 4.80 14.02 -12.47
C ASP A 38 6.26 13.67 -12.79
N LEU A 39 6.98 13.06 -11.85
CA LEU A 39 8.36 12.59 -12.06
C LEU A 39 8.44 11.56 -13.19
N PHE A 40 7.46 10.66 -13.28
CA PHE A 40 7.38 9.73 -14.41
C PHE A 40 7.28 10.47 -15.75
N LEU A 41 6.42 11.48 -15.87
CA LEU A 41 6.28 12.22 -17.13
C LEU A 41 7.50 13.10 -17.47
N GLU A 42 8.22 13.60 -16.46
CA GLU A 42 9.47 14.33 -16.66
C GLU A 42 10.56 13.42 -17.26
N GLU A 43 10.61 12.16 -16.83
CA GLU A 43 11.51 11.12 -17.36
C GLU A 43 11.04 10.55 -18.71
N HIS A 44 9.73 10.53 -18.97
CA HIS A 44 9.10 9.95 -20.17
C HIS A 44 8.34 10.99 -20.99
N LYS A 45 9.06 11.97 -21.56
CA LYS A 45 8.47 13.13 -22.27
C LYS A 45 7.59 12.78 -23.48
N SER A 46 7.77 11.60 -24.07
CA SER A 46 6.97 11.10 -25.19
C SER A 46 5.77 10.26 -24.75
N SER A 47 5.58 10.03 -23.45
CA SER A 47 4.46 9.25 -22.92
C SER A 47 3.14 9.88 -23.34
N LEU A 48 2.18 9.02 -23.69
CA LEU A 48 0.80 9.43 -23.94
C LEU A 48 0.01 9.62 -22.64
N ILE A 49 0.56 9.24 -21.49
CA ILE A 49 -0.16 9.27 -20.22
C ILE A 49 -0.44 10.70 -19.78
N GLN A 50 -1.67 10.95 -19.37
CA GLN A 50 -2.08 12.17 -18.68
C GLN A 50 -2.71 11.80 -17.33
N PRO A 51 -1.95 11.92 -16.22
CA PRO A 51 -2.50 11.67 -14.89
C PRO A 51 -3.61 12.67 -14.57
N VAL A 52 -4.72 12.16 -14.05
CA VAL A 52 -5.86 12.94 -13.59
C VAL A 52 -6.14 12.55 -12.13
N PRO A 53 -5.96 13.46 -11.17
CA PRO A 53 -6.26 13.16 -9.77
C PRO A 53 -7.76 12.85 -9.59
N VAL A 54 -8.08 11.76 -8.88
CA VAL A 54 -9.45 11.35 -8.52
C VAL A 54 -9.54 11.24 -6.99
N ASP A 55 -10.08 12.28 -6.36
CA ASP A 55 -10.14 12.40 -4.89
C ASP A 55 -11.30 11.61 -4.29
N ASP A 56 -11.02 10.43 -3.75
CA ASP A 56 -12.00 9.62 -3.02
C ASP A 56 -12.00 9.88 -1.50
N GLN A 57 -11.06 10.70 -1.02
CA GLN A 57 -10.84 11.00 0.40
C GLN A 57 -10.67 9.75 1.28
N TRP A 58 -10.28 8.62 0.68
CA TRP A 58 -10.33 7.29 1.28
C TRP A 58 -11.64 7.00 2.02
N ASN A 59 -12.74 7.52 1.46
CA ASN A 59 -14.07 7.34 1.97
C ASN A 59 -14.82 6.34 1.06
N PRO A 60 -15.16 5.13 1.57
CA PRO A 60 -15.84 4.11 0.77
C PRO A 60 -17.20 4.60 0.22
N ASP A 61 -17.90 5.48 0.96
CA ASP A 61 -19.20 6.02 0.54
C ASP A 61 -19.08 6.98 -0.67
N LYS A 62 -17.89 7.58 -0.85
CA LYS A 62 -17.60 8.49 -1.98
C LYS A 62 -16.93 7.77 -3.15
N THR A 63 -16.15 6.73 -2.87
CA THR A 63 -15.20 6.13 -3.83
C THR A 63 -15.89 5.73 -5.14
N ALA A 64 -16.99 4.99 -5.07
CA ALA A 64 -17.68 4.54 -6.29
C ALA A 64 -18.26 5.70 -7.12
N ALA A 65 -18.72 6.77 -6.46
CA ALA A 65 -19.30 7.92 -7.15
C ALA A 65 -18.24 8.72 -7.91
N VAL A 66 -17.10 9.03 -7.28
CA VAL A 66 -16.02 9.82 -7.91
C VAL A 66 -15.33 9.05 -9.03
N VAL A 67 -15.13 7.74 -8.86
CA VAL A 67 -14.58 6.87 -9.92
C VAL A 67 -15.54 6.81 -11.10
N ARG A 68 -16.85 6.64 -10.86
CA ARG A 68 -17.85 6.63 -11.93
C ARG A 68 -17.95 7.97 -12.65
N GLU A 69 -17.84 9.08 -11.93
CA GLU A 69 -17.78 10.41 -12.53
C GLU A 69 -16.58 10.55 -13.47
N ALA A 70 -15.40 10.09 -13.05
CA ALA A 70 -14.20 10.04 -13.88
C ALA A 70 -14.41 9.17 -15.14
N MET A 71 -15.02 7.98 -15.00
CA MET A 71 -15.38 7.13 -16.14
C MET A 71 -16.32 7.84 -17.13
N ASN A 72 -17.35 8.52 -16.62
CA ASN A 72 -18.29 9.28 -17.45
C ASN A 72 -17.63 10.46 -18.18
N LYS A 73 -16.49 10.95 -17.68
CA LYS A 73 -15.64 11.97 -18.33
C LYS A 73 -14.65 11.37 -19.34
N GLY A 74 -14.73 10.06 -19.63
CA GLY A 74 -13.88 9.39 -20.62
C GLY A 74 -12.54 8.90 -20.07
N ILE A 75 -12.41 8.72 -18.75
CA ILE A 75 -11.25 8.10 -18.14
C ILE A 75 -11.49 6.59 -18.05
N ASN A 76 -10.73 5.80 -18.80
CA ASN A 76 -10.89 4.34 -18.87
C ASN A 76 -9.74 3.58 -18.20
N PHE A 77 -8.70 4.27 -17.72
CA PHE A 77 -7.56 3.67 -17.04
C PHE A 77 -7.39 4.33 -15.67
N PHE A 78 -7.15 3.52 -14.64
CA PHE A 78 -7.03 3.96 -13.27
C PHE A 78 -5.85 3.30 -12.58
N ILE A 79 -5.25 4.02 -11.64
CA ILE A 79 -4.28 3.52 -10.67
C ILE A 79 -4.83 3.89 -9.30
N SER A 80 -4.91 2.96 -8.37
CA SER A 80 -5.39 3.24 -7.01
C SER A 80 -4.35 2.98 -5.93
N THR A 81 -4.33 3.87 -4.94
CA THR A 81 -3.54 3.77 -3.70
C THR A 81 -4.40 3.72 -2.44
N HIS A 82 -5.73 3.67 -2.61
CA HIS A 82 -6.66 3.75 -1.49
C HIS A 82 -6.69 2.48 -0.62
N PRO A 83 -7.22 2.58 0.62
CA PRO A 83 -7.37 1.43 1.51
C PRO A 83 -8.40 0.42 1.00
N SER A 84 -8.25 -0.82 1.44
CA SER A 84 -9.13 -1.95 1.10
C SER A 84 -10.63 -1.66 1.21
N LYS A 85 -11.07 -0.87 2.20
CA LYS A 85 -12.49 -0.47 2.31
C LYS A 85 -13.02 0.28 1.09
N CYS A 86 -12.18 1.11 0.46
CA CYS A 86 -12.53 1.86 -0.75
C CYS A 86 -12.54 0.97 -1.99
N ALA A 87 -11.51 0.12 -2.14
CA ALA A 87 -11.43 -0.82 -3.26
C ALA A 87 -12.63 -1.77 -3.29
N VAL A 88 -13.00 -2.36 -2.15
CA VAL A 88 -14.18 -3.24 -2.04
C VAL A 88 -15.46 -2.49 -2.41
N ALA A 89 -15.58 -1.20 -2.06
CA ALA A 89 -16.76 -0.40 -2.36
C ALA A 89 -16.89 -0.01 -3.85
N CYS A 90 -15.83 -0.10 -4.64
CA CYS A 90 -15.85 0.31 -6.06
C CYS A 90 -15.46 -0.78 -7.06
N ILE A 91 -15.04 -1.97 -6.63
CA ILE A 91 -14.57 -3.04 -7.54
C ILE A 91 -15.61 -3.43 -8.59
N HIS A 92 -16.90 -3.37 -8.27
CA HIS A 92 -17.99 -3.69 -9.20
C HIS A 92 -18.06 -2.76 -10.42
N LEU A 93 -17.36 -1.63 -10.42
CA LEU A 93 -17.22 -0.75 -11.59
C LEU A 93 -16.29 -1.32 -12.66
N PHE A 94 -15.45 -2.30 -12.30
CA PHE A 94 -14.39 -2.86 -13.14
C PHE A 94 -14.69 -4.30 -13.56
N THR A 95 -15.95 -4.74 -13.56
CA THR A 95 -16.32 -6.10 -14.01
C THR A 95 -16.35 -6.25 -15.53
N GLU A 96 -16.45 -5.14 -16.25
CA GLU A 96 -16.60 -5.08 -17.70
C GLU A 96 -15.45 -4.26 -18.34
N PRO A 97 -15.16 -4.44 -19.63
CA PRO A 97 -14.07 -3.74 -20.35
C PRO A 97 -14.29 -2.23 -20.54
N SER A 98 -15.17 -1.60 -19.76
CA SER A 98 -15.38 -0.15 -19.79
C SER A 98 -14.23 0.62 -19.15
N ALA A 99 -13.54 0.03 -18.18
CA ALA A 99 -12.37 0.63 -17.54
C ALA A 99 -11.45 -0.45 -16.95
N LEU A 100 -10.16 -0.14 -16.80
CA LEU A 100 -9.16 -0.96 -16.12
C LEU A 100 -8.55 -0.19 -14.95
N LEU A 101 -8.41 -0.85 -13.81
CA LEU A 101 -7.73 -0.32 -12.63
C LEU A 101 -6.53 -1.20 -12.28
N ILE A 102 -5.37 -0.57 -12.05
CA ILE A 102 -4.21 -1.20 -11.42
C ILE A 102 -4.16 -0.75 -9.96
N ASN A 103 -4.47 -1.67 -9.05
CA ASN A 103 -4.41 -1.44 -7.62
C ASN A 103 -3.00 -1.70 -7.08
N THR A 104 -2.55 -0.78 -6.24
CA THR A 104 -1.17 -0.77 -5.72
C THR A 104 -1.10 -0.84 -4.20
N ALA A 105 -2.26 -0.84 -3.51
CA ALA A 105 -2.32 -0.65 -2.05
C ALA A 105 -3.30 -1.57 -1.32
N SER A 106 -4.47 -1.84 -1.90
CA SER A 106 -5.52 -2.63 -1.25
C SER A 106 -5.22 -4.13 -1.34
N THR A 107 -5.14 -4.79 -0.20
CA THR A 107 -4.77 -6.21 -0.09
C THR A 107 -5.93 -7.11 0.31
N SER A 108 -7.16 -6.58 0.42
CA SER A 108 -8.31 -7.41 0.83
C SER A 108 -8.45 -8.65 -0.06
N PRO A 109 -8.56 -9.86 0.52
CA PRO A 109 -8.82 -11.09 -0.24
C PRO A 109 -10.14 -11.07 -1.00
N ALA A 110 -11.07 -10.18 -0.64
CA ALA A 110 -12.30 -9.95 -1.41
C ALA A 110 -12.07 -9.43 -2.83
N LEU A 111 -10.83 -9.00 -3.14
CA LEU A 111 -10.39 -8.53 -4.45
C LEU A 111 -9.65 -9.61 -5.24
N SER A 112 -9.24 -10.72 -4.61
CA SER A 112 -8.41 -11.76 -5.24
C SER A 112 -9.20 -12.70 -6.15
N GLY A 113 -8.53 -13.24 -7.19
CA GLY A 113 -8.98 -14.39 -7.96
C GLY A 113 -10.18 -14.13 -8.88
N LYS A 114 -10.39 -12.87 -9.28
CA LYS A 114 -11.50 -12.46 -10.13
C LYS A 114 -11.01 -12.20 -11.55
N ASP A 115 -11.73 -12.73 -12.53
CA ASP A 115 -11.47 -12.41 -13.94
C ASP A 115 -12.18 -11.10 -14.31
N ASP A 116 -11.71 -10.00 -13.75
CA ASP A 116 -12.26 -8.66 -13.93
C ASP A 116 -11.17 -7.69 -14.44
N TYR A 117 -11.48 -6.41 -14.53
CA TYR A 117 -10.56 -5.37 -14.98
C TYR A 117 -9.85 -4.67 -13.82
N PHE A 118 -9.75 -5.34 -12.67
CA PHE A 118 -9.04 -4.90 -11.48
C PHE A 118 -7.75 -5.74 -11.32
N LEU A 119 -6.63 -5.23 -11.83
CA LEU A 119 -5.33 -5.89 -11.68
C LEU A 119 -4.65 -5.41 -10.40
N ARG A 120 -3.89 -6.27 -9.72
CA ARG A 120 -3.20 -5.93 -8.47
C ARG A 120 -1.70 -6.18 -8.60
N ILE A 121 -0.91 -5.16 -8.30
CA ILE A 121 0.57 -5.26 -8.21
C ILE A 121 1.07 -5.24 -6.76
N VAL A 122 0.18 -5.60 -5.83
CA VAL A 122 0.44 -5.83 -4.42
C VAL A 122 -0.13 -7.21 -4.08
N ALA A 123 0.60 -8.00 -3.29
CA ALA A 123 0.12 -9.30 -2.83
C ALA A 123 -1.14 -9.15 -1.96
N ASP A 124 -2.00 -10.16 -1.98
CA ASP A 124 -3.15 -10.18 -1.10
C ASP A 124 -2.76 -10.35 0.38
N GLY A 125 -3.73 -10.03 1.24
CA GLY A 125 -3.58 -10.05 2.68
C GLY A 125 -3.44 -11.45 3.26
N GLU A 126 -3.80 -12.52 2.54
CA GLU A 126 -3.52 -13.88 2.99
C GLU A 126 -2.01 -14.17 2.85
N LEU A 127 -1.44 -13.92 1.68
CA LEU A 127 0.00 -14.10 1.44
C LEU A 127 0.84 -13.25 2.40
N GLU A 128 0.47 -11.98 2.57
CA GLU A 128 1.10 -11.05 3.50
C GLU A 128 1.09 -11.59 4.94
N GLN A 129 -0.09 -11.94 5.45
CA GLN A 129 -0.26 -12.20 6.87
C GLN A 129 0.25 -13.57 7.26
N ARG A 130 0.20 -14.56 6.35
CA ARG A 130 0.91 -15.82 6.53
C ARG A 130 2.43 -15.61 6.53
N ALA A 131 2.96 -14.72 5.69
CA ALA A 131 4.40 -14.41 5.70
C ALA A 131 4.83 -13.77 7.03
N ILE A 132 4.05 -12.81 7.53
CA ILE A 132 4.30 -12.16 8.83
C ILE A 132 4.20 -13.17 9.98
N ALA A 133 3.19 -14.05 9.99
CA ALA A 133 3.07 -15.09 11.01
C ALA A 133 4.26 -16.07 10.98
N ARG A 134 4.71 -16.52 9.79
CA ARG A 134 5.90 -17.35 9.66
C ARG A 134 7.15 -16.66 10.18
N PHE A 135 7.29 -15.36 9.95
CA PHE A 135 8.39 -14.59 10.53
C PHE A 135 8.28 -14.53 12.06
N VAL A 136 7.11 -14.23 12.62
CA VAL A 136 6.88 -14.21 14.09
C VAL A 136 7.18 -15.58 14.73
N ILE A 137 6.89 -16.69 14.05
CA ILE A 137 7.26 -18.04 14.52
C ILE A 137 8.77 -18.18 14.74
N THR A 138 9.62 -17.45 14.00
CA THR A 138 11.08 -17.51 14.16
C THR A 138 11.58 -16.72 15.37
N LEU A 139 10.82 -15.74 15.86
CA LEU A 139 11.20 -14.89 16.99
C LEU A 139 11.16 -15.66 18.32
N PRO A 140 11.98 -15.32 19.32
CA PRO A 140 11.83 -15.87 20.67
C PRO A 140 10.52 -15.40 21.30
N GLY A 141 9.95 -16.22 22.18
CA GLY A 141 8.71 -15.88 22.88
C GLY A 141 7.60 -16.91 22.72
N LYS A 142 6.54 -16.68 23.49
CA LYS A 142 5.35 -17.52 23.59
C LYS A 142 4.06 -16.72 23.72
N ARG A 143 4.09 -15.44 24.12
CA ARG A 143 2.88 -14.63 24.32
C ARG A 143 2.93 -13.35 23.50
N LEU A 144 2.03 -13.25 22.52
CA LEU A 144 1.94 -12.14 21.57
C LEU A 144 0.74 -11.26 21.91
N LEU A 145 0.96 -9.97 22.09
CA LEU A 145 -0.11 -8.98 22.06
C LEU A 145 -0.41 -8.62 20.60
N LEU A 146 -1.66 -8.79 20.16
CA LEU A 146 -2.10 -8.36 18.84
C LEU A 146 -3.14 -7.25 18.97
N LEU A 147 -2.79 -6.07 18.45
CA LEU A 147 -3.68 -4.91 18.40
C LEU A 147 -4.19 -4.71 16.97
N GLN A 148 -5.47 -5.00 16.74
CA GLN A 148 -6.11 -4.87 15.43
C GLN A 148 -6.81 -3.51 15.28
N ASP A 149 -6.45 -2.77 14.24
CA ASP A 149 -7.12 -1.52 13.87
C ASP A 149 -8.52 -1.76 13.29
N SER A 150 -9.51 -0.98 13.72
CA SER A 150 -10.88 -0.98 13.22
C SER A 150 -11.13 -0.01 12.06
N GLY A 151 -10.17 0.86 11.71
CA GLY A 151 -10.34 1.89 10.67
C GLY A 151 -10.41 1.38 9.22
N ASN A 152 -10.02 0.13 8.96
CA ASN A 152 -9.97 -0.52 7.65
C ASN A 152 -10.27 -2.03 7.74
N LEU A 153 -11.45 -2.38 8.29
CA LEU A 153 -11.85 -3.77 8.53
C LEU A 153 -11.75 -4.72 7.33
N PRO A 154 -12.07 -4.32 6.07
CA PRO A 154 -11.89 -5.19 4.91
C PRO A 154 -10.45 -5.65 4.67
N TYR A 155 -9.47 -4.96 5.27
CA TYR A 155 -8.09 -5.43 5.39
C TYR A 155 -7.83 -6.15 6.72
N THR A 156 -8.14 -5.52 7.86
CA THR A 156 -7.65 -6.02 9.17
C THR A 156 -8.36 -7.27 9.68
N ASP A 157 -9.65 -7.47 9.36
CA ASP A 157 -10.38 -8.68 9.78
C ASP A 157 -9.86 -9.96 9.11
N PRO A 158 -9.75 -10.04 7.76
CA PRO A 158 -9.12 -11.20 7.14
C PRO A 158 -7.64 -11.32 7.55
N ALA A 159 -6.94 -10.21 7.72
CA ALA A 159 -5.55 -10.25 8.14
C ALA A 159 -5.35 -10.92 9.52
N PHE A 160 -6.17 -10.55 10.51
CA PHE A 160 -6.16 -11.20 11.83
C PHE A 160 -6.44 -12.69 11.71
N LYS A 161 -7.42 -13.07 10.89
CA LYS A 161 -7.77 -14.48 10.65
C LYS A 161 -6.57 -15.27 10.11
N TYR A 162 -6.00 -14.85 8.97
CA TYR A 162 -4.91 -15.58 8.32
C TYR A 162 -3.63 -15.61 9.15
N PHE A 163 -3.29 -14.49 9.79
CA PHE A 163 -2.17 -14.43 10.73
C PHE A 163 -2.37 -15.43 11.87
N SER A 164 -3.54 -15.42 12.52
CA SER A 164 -3.83 -16.28 13.67
C SER A 164 -3.87 -17.76 13.31
N GLU A 165 -4.43 -18.11 12.14
CA GLU A 165 -4.46 -19.49 11.64
C GLU A 165 -3.04 -20.02 11.37
N GLU A 166 -2.21 -19.24 10.68
CA GLU A 166 -0.82 -19.61 10.39
C GLU A 166 0.01 -19.72 11.68
N LEU A 167 -0.15 -18.78 12.62
CA LEU A 167 0.60 -18.77 13.88
C LEU A 167 0.24 -19.97 14.77
N LYS A 168 -1.06 -20.31 14.87
CA LYS A 168 -1.54 -21.45 15.64
C LYS A 168 -1.11 -22.80 15.07
N SER A 169 -0.82 -22.88 13.77
CA SER A 169 -0.36 -24.14 13.13
C SER A 169 0.94 -24.71 13.72
N LYS A 170 1.66 -23.93 14.53
CA LYS A 170 2.92 -24.31 15.19
C LYS A 170 2.82 -24.44 16.71
N ASP A 171 1.66 -24.15 17.31
CA ASP A 171 1.41 -24.20 18.77
C ASP A 171 2.47 -23.51 19.66
N LYS A 172 3.16 -22.50 19.12
CA LYS A 172 4.26 -21.79 19.81
C LYS A 172 3.78 -20.56 20.57
N TRP A 173 2.81 -19.84 20.01
CA TRP A 173 2.40 -18.52 20.46
C TRP A 173 0.94 -18.50 20.94
N GLU A 174 0.71 -18.00 22.14
CA GLU A 174 -0.58 -17.55 22.65
C GLU A 174 -0.83 -16.12 22.17
N ILE A 175 -2.00 -15.88 21.55
CA ILE A 175 -2.38 -14.55 21.06
C ILE A 175 -3.37 -13.91 22.04
N VAL A 176 -2.99 -12.77 22.63
CA VAL A 176 -3.93 -11.86 23.30
C VAL A 176 -4.36 -10.80 22.30
N HIS A 177 -5.60 -10.91 21.83
CA HIS A 177 -6.14 -10.00 20.81
C HIS A 177 -6.98 -8.88 21.43
N ARG A 178 -6.76 -7.64 21.00
CA ARG A 178 -7.66 -6.51 21.20
C ARG A 178 -7.89 -5.76 19.88
N LYS A 179 -9.11 -5.29 19.67
CA LYS A 179 -9.48 -4.40 18.58
C LYS A 179 -9.62 -2.98 19.12
N LEU A 180 -9.10 -2.00 18.37
CA LEU A 180 -9.17 -0.57 18.70
C LEU A 180 -9.24 0.26 17.42
N ALA A 181 -9.72 1.50 17.50
CA ALA A 181 -9.41 2.50 16.49
C ALA A 181 -8.01 3.05 16.81
N VAL A 182 -7.03 2.85 15.92
CA VAL A 182 -5.65 3.30 16.17
C VAL A 182 -5.58 4.83 16.36
N SER A 183 -6.46 5.59 15.69
CA SER A 183 -6.58 7.04 15.85
C SER A 183 -6.94 7.47 17.27
N ASP A 184 -7.66 6.60 17.99
CA ASP A 184 -8.25 6.91 19.29
C ASP A 184 -7.41 6.31 20.42
N PHE A 185 -6.21 5.83 20.10
CA PHE A 185 -5.32 5.21 21.08
C PHE A 185 -4.99 6.19 22.22
N ASN A 186 -5.36 5.79 23.44
CA ASN A 186 -5.10 6.52 24.66
C ASN A 186 -4.18 5.69 25.57
N PRO A 187 -2.94 6.13 25.84
CA PRO A 187 -2.02 5.39 26.71
C PRO A 187 -2.61 5.07 28.09
N GLN A 188 -3.45 5.95 28.64
CA GLN A 188 -4.06 5.79 29.96
C GLN A 188 -4.95 4.55 30.06
N GLU A 189 -5.63 4.20 28.98
CA GLU A 189 -6.53 3.05 28.92
C GLU A 189 -5.77 1.74 28.67
N PHE A 190 -4.56 1.82 28.11
CA PHE A 190 -3.78 0.66 27.68
C PHE A 190 -2.63 0.31 28.61
N HIS A 191 -2.30 1.11 29.62
CA HIS A 191 -1.22 0.80 30.60
C HIS A 191 -1.38 -0.58 31.24
N ALA A 192 -2.58 -0.91 31.73
CA ALA A 192 -2.82 -2.19 32.40
C ALA A 192 -2.54 -3.38 31.46
N LEU A 193 -3.08 -3.33 30.24
CA LEU A 193 -2.84 -4.35 29.22
C LEU A 193 -1.36 -4.43 28.86
N MET A 194 -0.73 -3.31 28.50
CA MET A 194 0.67 -3.28 28.04
C MET A 194 1.66 -3.73 29.12
N SER A 195 1.31 -3.62 30.40
CA SER A 195 2.15 -4.09 31.52
C SER A 195 2.11 -5.60 31.74
N GLU A 196 1.17 -6.33 31.13
CA GLU A 196 1.17 -7.79 31.19
C GLU A 196 2.40 -8.38 30.48
N ASN A 197 2.81 -9.59 30.85
CA ASN A 197 3.97 -10.25 30.25
C ASN A 197 3.69 -10.61 28.78
N PHE A 198 4.36 -9.91 27.87
CA PHE A 198 4.33 -10.15 26.42
C PHE A 198 5.74 -10.25 25.87
N ASP A 199 5.99 -11.24 25.03
CA ASP A 199 7.29 -11.43 24.39
C ASP A 199 7.39 -10.65 23.06
N ALA A 200 6.26 -10.21 22.51
CA ALA A 200 6.17 -9.43 21.28
C ALA A 200 4.83 -8.69 21.19
N ILE A 201 4.79 -7.65 20.36
CA ILE A 201 3.54 -7.03 19.91
C ILE A 201 3.44 -7.07 18.39
N TYR A 202 2.25 -7.37 17.87
CA TYR A 202 1.88 -7.13 16.49
C TYR A 202 0.81 -6.03 16.42
N ILE A 203 1.19 -4.87 15.87
CA ILE A 203 0.29 -3.76 15.62
C ILE A 203 -0.28 -3.94 14.20
N LEU A 204 -1.41 -4.65 14.10
CA LEU A 204 -2.15 -4.88 12.86
C LEU A 204 -2.92 -3.61 12.48
N ALA A 205 -2.17 -2.57 12.09
CA ALA A 205 -2.71 -1.29 11.68
C ALA A 205 -3.12 -1.28 10.20
N GLY A 206 -4.33 -0.82 9.93
CA GLY A 206 -4.82 -0.55 8.57
C GLY A 206 -4.58 0.89 8.12
N SER A 207 -3.56 1.53 8.70
CA SER A 207 -3.23 2.95 8.53
C SER A 207 -1.72 3.18 8.79
N PHE A 208 -1.27 4.42 8.60
CA PHE A 208 0.12 4.87 8.81
C PHE A 208 0.22 6.01 9.84
N GLN A 209 -0.76 6.07 10.75
CA GLN A 209 -0.91 7.18 11.68
C GLN A 209 0.21 7.19 12.73
N ALA A 210 0.61 8.39 13.15
CA ALA A 210 1.62 8.60 14.19
C ALA A 210 1.26 7.93 15.54
N ALA A 211 -0.03 7.69 15.80
CA ALA A 211 -0.50 6.93 16.96
C ALA A 211 0.08 5.50 17.05
N ILE A 212 0.48 4.89 15.93
CA ILE A 212 1.22 3.62 15.92
C ILE A 212 2.55 3.77 16.67
N GLY A 213 3.23 4.91 16.55
CA GLY A 213 4.44 5.23 17.30
C GLY A 213 4.17 5.33 18.80
N ASN A 214 3.04 5.90 19.22
CA ASN A 214 2.64 5.94 20.64
C ASN A 214 2.39 4.53 21.20
N ILE A 215 1.74 3.65 20.42
CA ILE A 215 1.54 2.25 20.80
C ILE A 215 2.89 1.54 20.97
N ALA A 216 3.78 1.71 19.99
CA ALA A 216 5.12 1.13 20.02
C ALA A 216 5.92 1.62 21.24
N GLN A 217 5.87 2.93 21.53
CA GLN A 217 6.54 3.53 22.68
C GLN A 217 6.02 2.98 24.01
N LEU A 218 4.69 2.90 24.18
CA LEU A 218 4.10 2.38 25.41
C LEU A 218 4.44 0.90 25.62
N PHE A 219 4.41 0.08 24.57
CA PHE A 219 4.80 -1.32 24.66
C PHE A 219 6.28 -1.46 25.03
N HIS A 220 7.16 -0.71 24.37
CA HIS A 220 8.60 -0.71 24.62
C HIS A 220 8.96 -0.28 26.04
N TYR A 221 8.19 0.64 26.65
CA TYR A 221 8.38 1.05 28.04
C TYR A 221 8.29 -0.14 29.02
N TYR A 222 7.36 -1.06 28.80
CA TYR A 222 7.22 -2.27 29.64
C TYR A 222 8.11 -3.43 29.16
N HIS A 223 8.40 -3.50 27.86
CA HIS A 223 9.08 -4.63 27.21
C HIS A 223 10.25 -4.14 26.33
N PRO A 224 11.34 -3.61 26.90
CA PRO A 224 12.38 -2.88 26.16
C PRO A 224 13.14 -3.75 25.14
N GLU A 225 13.16 -5.07 25.34
CA GLU A 225 13.84 -6.02 24.46
C GLU A 225 12.90 -6.70 23.45
N SER A 226 11.59 -6.55 23.61
CA SER A 226 10.61 -7.30 22.83
C SER A 226 10.38 -6.68 21.44
N PRO A 227 10.29 -7.50 20.37
CA PRO A 227 10.03 -7.01 19.02
C PRO A 227 8.63 -6.40 18.85
N ILE A 228 8.56 -5.38 18.01
CA ILE A 228 7.35 -4.64 17.64
C ILE A 228 7.13 -4.82 16.15
N ILE A 229 6.19 -5.68 15.78
CA ILE A 229 5.86 -5.97 14.39
C ILE A 229 4.79 -5.00 13.92
N LEU A 230 5.02 -4.39 12.75
CA LEU A 230 4.05 -3.52 12.08
C LEU A 230 3.45 -4.19 10.85
N THR A 231 2.53 -3.50 10.18
CA THR A 231 2.04 -3.86 8.84
C THR A 231 2.84 -3.13 7.75
N PRO A 232 2.87 -3.63 6.50
CA PRO A 232 3.45 -2.88 5.38
C PRO A 232 2.83 -1.48 5.18
N TRP A 233 1.56 -1.32 5.56
CA TRP A 233 0.85 -0.04 5.55
C TRP A 233 1.42 0.98 6.53
N ALA A 234 2.04 0.54 7.62
CA ALA A 234 2.62 1.42 8.65
C ALA A 234 4.04 1.93 8.28
N ARG A 235 4.35 2.04 6.99
CA ARG A 235 5.62 2.58 6.50
C ARG A 235 5.57 4.12 6.42
N SER A 236 5.80 4.79 7.54
CA SER A 236 5.70 6.26 7.63
C SER A 236 6.78 6.89 8.53
N PRO A 237 7.45 7.96 8.08
CA PRO A 237 8.38 8.73 8.92
C PRO A 237 7.74 9.26 10.21
N ALA A 238 6.46 9.65 10.16
CA ALA A 238 5.73 10.17 11.33
C ALA A 238 5.61 9.14 12.47
N ILE A 239 5.66 7.84 12.16
CA ILE A 239 5.69 6.79 13.18
C ILE A 239 7.06 6.79 13.88
N LEU A 240 8.15 6.95 13.12
CA LEU A 240 9.50 6.99 13.67
C LEU A 240 9.74 8.22 14.53
N GLU A 241 9.20 9.38 14.13
CA GLU A 241 9.29 10.62 14.91
C GLU A 241 8.70 10.47 16.32
N ILE A 242 7.63 9.67 16.46
CA ILE A 242 6.94 9.45 17.73
C ILE A 242 7.48 8.25 18.51
N ALA A 243 7.93 7.19 17.83
CA ALA A 243 8.31 5.93 18.47
C ALA A 243 9.50 6.04 19.45
N GLY A 244 10.39 7.03 19.31
CA GLY A 244 11.52 7.21 20.22
C GLY A 244 12.45 5.99 20.27
N SER A 245 12.84 5.53 21.46
CA SER A 245 13.73 4.35 21.59
C SER A 245 13.10 3.05 21.06
N ALA A 246 11.77 2.99 20.93
CA ALA A 246 11.08 1.82 20.40
C ALA A 246 11.46 1.51 18.95
N ILE A 247 11.98 2.50 18.20
CA ILE A 247 12.45 2.33 16.80
C ILE A 247 13.40 1.13 16.68
N SER A 248 14.31 0.96 17.64
CA SER A 248 15.30 -0.14 17.66
C SER A 248 14.68 -1.54 17.73
N ARG A 249 13.39 -1.64 18.09
CA ARG A 249 12.63 -2.89 18.20
C ARG A 249 11.56 -3.04 17.11
N ILE A 250 11.37 -2.03 16.26
CA ILE A 250 10.38 -2.08 15.20
C ILE A 250 10.89 -2.98 14.07
N ILE A 251 10.01 -3.87 13.62
CA ILE A 251 10.19 -4.68 12.43
C ILE A 251 9.09 -4.32 11.45
N LEU A 252 9.50 -3.89 10.26
CA LEU A 252 8.59 -3.48 9.19
C LEU A 252 8.59 -4.52 8.07
N PRO A 253 7.53 -5.34 7.96
CA PRO A 253 7.30 -6.16 6.78
C PRO A 253 7.09 -5.27 5.55
N THR A 254 7.62 -5.68 4.39
CA THR A 254 7.47 -4.96 3.13
C THR A 254 7.51 -5.92 1.95
N GLN A 255 6.82 -5.55 0.88
CA GLN A 255 6.88 -6.25 -0.41
C GLN A 255 8.11 -5.90 -1.25
N TYR A 256 8.79 -4.81 -0.91
CA TYR A 256 9.95 -4.30 -1.62
C TYR A 256 11.24 -4.59 -0.85
N PRO A 257 12.37 -4.85 -1.53
CA PRO A 257 13.67 -4.92 -0.88
C PRO A 257 14.01 -3.58 -0.20
N SER A 258 14.93 -3.60 0.77
CA SER A 258 15.43 -2.35 1.36
C SER A 258 16.13 -1.50 0.29
N ARG A 259 16.06 -0.17 0.42
CA ARG A 259 16.88 0.74 -0.41
C ARG A 259 18.38 0.48 -0.26
N SER A 260 18.81 -0.16 0.83
CA SER A 260 20.21 -0.59 1.02
C SER A 260 20.59 -1.80 0.17
N ASP A 261 19.61 -2.64 -0.17
CA ASP A 261 19.83 -3.91 -0.88
C ASP A 261 19.64 -3.75 -2.40
N ASP A 262 18.82 -2.79 -2.83
CA ASP A 262 18.54 -2.51 -4.24
C ASP A 262 18.79 -1.03 -4.59
N PRO A 263 19.90 -0.72 -5.30
CA PRO A 263 20.24 0.64 -5.73
C PRO A 263 19.16 1.33 -6.59
N ALA A 264 18.28 0.58 -7.27
CA ALA A 264 17.22 1.17 -8.08
C ALA A 264 16.21 1.94 -7.22
N PHE A 265 15.86 1.40 -6.04
CA PHE A 265 14.98 2.05 -5.09
C PHE A 265 15.63 3.30 -4.50
N ASP A 266 16.88 3.19 -4.04
CA ASP A 266 17.62 4.33 -3.50
C ASP A 266 17.77 5.47 -4.51
N LEU A 267 18.11 5.15 -5.77
CA LEU A 267 18.21 6.15 -6.82
C LEU A 267 16.85 6.79 -7.14
N TYR A 268 15.75 6.02 -7.11
CA TYR A 268 14.41 6.57 -7.29
C TYR A 268 14.03 7.54 -6.17
N PHE A 269 14.24 7.15 -4.92
CA PHE A 269 13.97 7.99 -3.76
C PHE A 269 14.79 9.28 -3.78
N ARG A 270 16.09 9.21 -4.12
CA ARG A 270 16.93 10.40 -4.29
C ARG A 270 16.41 11.34 -5.37
N ARG A 271 16.10 10.84 -6.56
CA ARG A 271 15.53 11.69 -7.65
C ARG A 271 14.21 12.32 -7.25
N PHE A 272 13.36 11.58 -6.53
CA PHE A 272 12.10 12.10 -6.03
C PHE A 272 12.32 13.22 -5.00
N ASN A 273 13.17 12.99 -4.00
CA ASN A 273 13.48 13.98 -2.97
C ASN A 273 14.17 15.22 -3.56
N ASP A 274 15.11 15.04 -4.50
CA ASP A 274 15.76 16.15 -5.21
C ASP A 274 14.76 17.02 -5.98
N ARG A 275 13.69 16.40 -6.51
CA ARG A 275 12.67 17.08 -7.32
C ARG A 275 11.59 17.77 -6.49
N PHE A 276 11.18 17.18 -5.36
CA PHE A 276 10.02 17.64 -4.58
C PHE A 276 10.35 18.12 -3.17
N GLY A 277 11.56 17.87 -2.67
CA GLY A 277 12.04 18.30 -1.36
C GLY A 277 11.54 17.46 -0.19
N TYR A 278 11.03 16.26 -0.43
CA TYR A 278 10.61 15.32 0.61
C TYR A 278 10.73 13.86 0.13
N GLU A 279 10.85 12.92 1.07
CA GLU A 279 10.88 11.48 0.80
C GLU A 279 9.49 10.97 0.34
N PRO A 280 9.41 10.19 -0.75
CA PRO A 280 8.13 9.69 -1.22
C PRO A 280 7.54 8.65 -0.26
N HIS A 281 6.21 8.68 -0.11
CA HIS A 281 5.49 7.58 0.53
C HIS A 281 5.66 6.27 -0.27
N SER A 282 5.59 5.12 0.40
CA SER A 282 5.81 3.80 -0.22
C SER A 282 4.87 3.49 -1.39
N MET A 283 3.66 4.06 -1.37
CA MET A 283 2.66 3.94 -2.44
C MET A 283 3.13 4.57 -3.76
N ALA A 284 4.06 5.53 -3.73
CA ALA A 284 4.68 6.11 -4.93
C ALA A 284 5.41 5.07 -5.77
N ILE A 285 6.00 4.03 -5.14
CA ILE A 285 6.64 2.90 -5.81
C ILE A 285 5.62 2.18 -6.70
N GLY A 286 4.47 1.83 -6.12
CA GLY A 286 3.39 1.16 -6.84
C GLY A 286 2.84 2.03 -7.97
N VAL A 287 2.63 3.33 -7.75
CA VAL A 287 2.21 4.27 -8.82
C VAL A 287 3.23 4.28 -9.95
N ARG A 288 4.53 4.35 -9.64
CA ARG A 288 5.60 4.32 -10.64
C ARG A 288 5.54 3.04 -11.48
N GLN A 289 5.43 1.88 -10.85
CA GLN A 289 5.34 0.59 -11.54
C GLN A 289 4.08 0.49 -12.40
N ALA A 290 2.93 0.94 -11.89
CA ALA A 290 1.66 0.92 -12.61
C ALA A 290 1.69 1.82 -13.87
N LEU A 291 2.30 3.00 -13.78
CA LEU A 291 2.51 3.88 -14.94
C LEU A 291 3.40 3.23 -16.00
N GLU A 292 4.47 2.55 -15.59
CA GLU A 292 5.33 1.81 -16.52
C GLU A 292 4.61 0.65 -17.21
N LEU A 293 3.74 -0.08 -16.49
CA LEU A 293 2.92 -1.13 -17.09
C LEU A 293 1.96 -0.59 -18.15
N LEU A 294 1.29 0.53 -17.85
CA LEU A 294 0.42 1.19 -18.82
C LEU A 294 1.22 1.71 -20.03
N GLU A 295 2.37 2.35 -19.80
CA GLU A 295 3.25 2.84 -20.88
C GLU A 295 3.75 1.70 -21.78
N GLN A 296 4.12 0.55 -21.20
CA GLN A 296 4.49 -0.65 -21.96
C GLN A 296 3.37 -1.13 -22.89
N ALA A 297 2.11 -1.03 -22.46
CA ALA A 297 0.96 -1.39 -23.28
C ALA A 297 0.68 -0.32 -24.35
N PHE A 298 0.66 0.95 -23.95
CA PHE A 298 0.35 2.08 -24.82
C PHE A 298 1.36 2.26 -25.95
N SER A 299 2.65 2.08 -25.66
CA SER A 299 3.74 2.13 -26.66
C SER A 299 3.62 1.05 -27.73
N LYS A 300 2.92 -0.07 -27.45
CA LYS A 300 2.60 -1.13 -28.41
C LYS A 300 1.26 -0.96 -29.11
N GLY A 301 0.58 0.16 -28.87
CA GLY A 301 -0.69 0.50 -29.52
C GLY A 301 -1.94 -0.10 -28.86
N TYR A 302 -1.82 -0.77 -27.71
CA TYR A 302 -2.98 -1.22 -26.94
C TYR A 302 -3.58 -0.03 -26.19
N LYS A 303 -4.79 0.42 -26.54
CA LYS A 303 -5.39 1.66 -25.99
C LYS A 303 -6.79 1.48 -25.39
N THR A 304 -7.29 0.25 -25.31
CA THR A 304 -8.57 -0.08 -24.64
C THR A 304 -8.33 -0.92 -23.40
N PRO A 305 -9.21 -0.87 -22.37
CA PRO A 305 -9.08 -1.71 -21.17
C PRO A 305 -8.91 -3.20 -21.47
N GLU A 306 -9.72 -3.75 -22.39
CA GLU A 306 -9.62 -5.14 -22.88
C GLU A 306 -8.25 -5.45 -23.47
N ALA A 307 -7.78 -4.60 -24.38
CA ALA A 307 -6.52 -4.81 -25.08
C ALA A 307 -5.32 -4.70 -24.13
N VAL A 308 -5.36 -3.77 -23.18
CA VAL A 308 -4.32 -3.59 -22.15
C VAL A 308 -4.30 -4.75 -21.18
N LYS A 309 -5.46 -5.18 -20.64
CA LYS A 309 -5.54 -6.38 -19.78
C LYS A 309 -4.94 -7.58 -20.50
N LYS A 310 -5.39 -7.84 -21.73
CA LYS A 310 -4.89 -8.98 -22.53
C LYS A 310 -3.38 -8.90 -22.75
N TYR A 311 -2.85 -7.72 -23.04
CA TYR A 311 -1.41 -7.52 -23.19
C TYR A 311 -0.66 -7.85 -21.89
N LEU A 312 -1.08 -7.26 -20.77
CA LEU A 312 -0.44 -7.45 -19.46
C LEU A 312 -0.47 -8.90 -19.00
N LEU A 313 -1.59 -9.62 -19.22
CA LEU A 313 -1.70 -11.03 -18.85
C LEU A 313 -1.01 -11.98 -19.85
N SER A 314 -0.67 -11.51 -21.06
CA SER A 314 0.04 -12.33 -22.06
C SER A 314 1.54 -12.41 -21.83
N ILE A 315 2.10 -11.50 -21.05
CA ILE A 315 3.53 -11.42 -20.76
C ILE A 315 3.80 -12.12 -19.42
N PRO A 316 4.69 -13.13 -19.38
CA PRO A 316 4.98 -13.84 -18.14
C PRO A 316 5.55 -12.96 -17.03
N VAL A 317 6.42 -12.01 -17.40
CA VAL A 317 7.07 -11.08 -16.47
C VAL A 317 7.27 -9.74 -17.15
N HIS A 318 6.70 -8.69 -16.57
CA HIS A 318 6.98 -7.30 -16.91
C HIS A 318 8.18 -6.79 -16.13
N GLN A 319 9.12 -6.15 -16.82
CA GLN A 319 10.22 -5.46 -16.15
C GLN A 319 9.81 -4.01 -15.89
N THR A 320 9.81 -3.61 -14.63
CA THR A 320 9.66 -2.21 -14.20
C THR A 320 11.01 -1.72 -13.66
N SER A 321 11.21 -0.40 -13.59
CA SER A 321 12.42 0.19 -13.01
C SER A 321 12.60 -0.11 -11.52
N LEU A 322 11.52 -0.53 -10.84
CA LEU A 322 11.50 -0.86 -9.41
C LEU A 322 11.18 -2.35 -9.17
N GLY A 323 11.55 -3.20 -10.14
CA GLY A 323 11.50 -4.66 -10.02
C GLY A 323 10.51 -5.34 -10.98
N PRO A 324 10.52 -6.68 -11.05
CA PRO A 324 9.64 -7.41 -11.95
C PRO A 324 8.21 -7.52 -11.40
N ILE A 325 7.22 -7.53 -12.30
CA ILE A 325 5.81 -7.83 -12.00
C ILE A 325 5.38 -9.03 -12.83
N ALA A 326 4.85 -10.06 -12.17
CA ALA A 326 4.35 -11.28 -12.81
C ALA A 326 2.90 -11.50 -12.37
N PHE A 327 1.97 -11.29 -13.30
CA PHE A 327 0.56 -11.52 -13.07
C PHE A 327 0.22 -13.01 -13.20
N ASP A 328 -0.66 -13.50 -12.34
CA ASP A 328 -1.38 -14.74 -12.60
C ASP A 328 -2.49 -14.52 -13.64
N ARG A 329 -3.29 -15.56 -13.90
CA ARG A 329 -4.37 -15.48 -14.91
C ARG A 329 -5.48 -14.47 -14.58
N TYR A 330 -5.60 -14.06 -13.32
CA TYR A 330 -6.60 -13.12 -12.83
C TYR A 330 -6.08 -11.69 -12.75
N GLY A 331 -4.77 -11.48 -12.93
CA GLY A 331 -4.16 -10.17 -12.72
C GLY A 331 -3.70 -9.93 -11.29
N ASP A 332 -3.54 -10.99 -10.50
CA ASP A 332 -2.96 -10.93 -9.17
C ASP A 332 -1.47 -11.22 -9.20
N VAL A 333 -0.73 -10.69 -8.23
CA VAL A 333 0.69 -10.99 -8.05
C VAL A 333 0.93 -11.85 -6.81
N SER A 334 1.95 -12.70 -6.90
CA SER A 334 2.56 -13.35 -5.75
C SER A 334 3.98 -12.84 -5.60
N GLN A 335 4.34 -12.36 -4.41
CA GLN A 335 5.67 -11.84 -4.14
C GLN A 335 6.16 -12.24 -2.75
N LYS A 336 7.48 -12.18 -2.57
CA LYS A 336 8.11 -12.42 -1.27
C LYS A 336 7.98 -11.18 -0.40
N PHE A 337 8.01 -11.39 0.91
CA PHE A 337 8.08 -10.32 1.89
C PHE A 337 9.49 -10.25 2.49
N TYR A 338 9.96 -9.02 2.68
CA TYR A 338 11.17 -8.68 3.43
C TYR A 338 10.77 -8.13 4.79
N PHE A 339 11.64 -8.28 5.78
CA PHE A 339 11.41 -7.84 7.16
C PHE A 339 12.54 -6.91 7.55
N ILE A 340 12.27 -5.60 7.53
CA ILE A 340 13.28 -4.57 7.77
C ILE A 340 13.37 -4.32 9.28
N HIS A 341 14.58 -4.50 9.81
CA HIS A 341 14.91 -4.26 11.22
C HIS A 341 15.48 -2.86 11.46
N ASP A 342 16.25 -2.33 10.51
CA ASP A 342 16.78 -0.97 10.56
C ASP A 342 15.82 -0.02 9.83
N VAL A 343 14.67 0.23 10.47
CA VAL A 343 13.63 1.09 9.90
C VAL A 343 14.05 2.56 9.86
N GLU A 344 15.01 2.96 10.69
CA GLU A 344 15.55 4.30 10.69
C GLU A 344 16.30 4.59 9.39
N LYS A 345 17.24 3.72 9.01
CA LYS A 345 17.96 3.83 7.73
C LYS A 345 17.06 3.70 6.50
N GLU A 346 15.94 3.00 6.65
CA GLU A 346 15.02 2.76 5.53
C GLU A 346 14.10 3.96 5.24
N LEU A 347 13.78 4.77 6.25
CA LEU A 347 12.77 5.84 6.18
C LEU A 347 13.30 7.24 6.50
N ARG A 348 14.58 7.37 6.85
CA ARG A 348 15.33 8.64 6.95
C ARG A 348 16.47 8.61 5.95
#